data_AF-A0A949MNJ6-F1
#
_entry.id   AF-A0A949MNJ6-F1
#
_cell.length_a   1.000
_cell.length_b   1.000
_cell.length_c   1.000
_cell.angle_alpha   90.00
_cell.angle_beta   90.00
_cell.angle_gamma   90.00
#
_symmetry.space_group_name_H-M   'P 1'
#
loop_
_entity.id
_entity.type
_entity.pdbx_description
1 polymer ?
#
loop_
_entity_poly.entity_id
_entity_poly.type
_entity_poly.pdbx_seq_one_letter_code
_entity_poly.pdbx_strand_id
1 'polypeptide(L)'
;MVEMNSRPKIQFDAQHTKPLASFMLIILCGSVYVMAAGPTGSSSDDWITNNCFNPAKCAATWGETVQLFVAGLKGTPNAFALVSTNISDLVKICFLSAFASADRYQVVINCYLLWVFGASMEQRIGFARIFMLVLLAVLLPWFVVGFEAATRDPASTYYSPFLMLSTLVGASFVFPPEKKINTEWFKSSRGDIFAKQEELDLMSRYQFKPMMFLSLFIVLEAGIYFYNLGFGKVLEAHHPGLKTFALLACAAAVMLGYLTVSLIVWSATGSLKDGPMRLITVKMYNDILKLDVGHETAIKGTAHALGLPPERVKEWVMKQKGKMRVS
;
A
#
# COMPACT_ATOMS: atom_id res chain seq x y z
N MET A 1 11.29 35.97 -15.85
CA MET A 1 10.47 34.79 -16.21
C MET A 1 10.36 33.91 -14.99
N VAL A 2 9.18 33.89 -14.35
CA VAL A 2 8.92 33.13 -13.12
C VAL A 2 8.14 31.88 -13.53
N GLU A 3 8.78 30.73 -13.53
CA GLU A 3 8.08 29.45 -13.68
C GLU A 3 7.27 29.18 -12.41
N MET A 4 5.96 29.44 -12.49
CA MET A 4 4.99 28.99 -11.50
C MET A 4 4.85 27.47 -11.57
N ASN A 5 5.65 26.76 -10.79
CA ASN A 5 5.48 25.33 -10.54
C ASN A 5 4.37 25.12 -9.49
N SER A 6 3.13 25.44 -9.85
CA SER A 6 1.94 25.34 -8.97
C SER A 6 1.31 23.95 -9.06
N ARG A 7 2.04 22.91 -8.63
CA ARG A 7 1.39 21.64 -8.30
C ARG A 7 0.81 21.73 -6.89
N PRO A 8 -0.52 21.59 -6.68
CA PRO A 8 -1.08 21.47 -5.35
C PRO A 8 -0.44 20.29 -4.62
N LYS A 9 0.17 20.56 -3.47
CA LYS A 9 0.46 19.52 -2.48
C LYS A 9 -0.86 19.09 -1.87
N ILE A 10 -1.27 17.87 -2.18
CA ILE A 10 -2.34 17.20 -1.46
C ILE A 10 -1.79 16.93 -0.06
N GLN A 11 -2.24 17.71 0.93
CA GLN A 11 -2.02 17.41 2.34
C GLN A 11 -3.05 16.34 2.73
N PHE A 12 -2.58 15.12 2.96
CA PHE A 12 -3.31 14.20 3.83
C PHE A 12 -2.72 14.42 5.22
N ASP A 13 -3.50 15.00 6.14
CA ASP A 13 -3.11 14.96 7.55
C ASP A 13 -2.85 13.51 7.90
N ALA A 14 -1.62 13.21 8.35
CA ALA A 14 -1.28 11.92 8.88
C ALA A 14 -2.22 11.68 10.06
N GLN A 15 -3.25 10.86 9.86
CA GLN A 15 -4.10 10.49 10.97
C GLN A 15 -3.19 9.73 11.94
N HIS A 16 -3.03 10.26 13.16
CA HIS A 16 -2.41 9.55 14.28
C HIS A 16 -3.33 8.40 14.75
N THR A 17 -3.79 7.58 13.82
CA THR A 17 -4.52 6.35 14.08
C THR A 17 -3.51 5.25 14.37
N LYS A 18 -3.79 4.45 15.40
CA LYS A 18 -2.97 3.28 15.73
C LYS A 18 -2.99 2.32 14.55
N PRO A 19 -1.84 1.80 14.07
CA PRO A 19 -1.76 0.96 12.89
C PRO A 19 -2.25 -0.47 13.18
N LEU A 20 -3.57 -0.63 13.25
CA LEU A 20 -4.25 -1.88 13.60
C LEU A 20 -4.10 -2.94 12.50
N ALA A 21 -4.26 -2.57 11.24
CA ALA A 21 -4.13 -3.52 10.12
C ALA A 21 -2.70 -4.07 10.06
N SER A 22 -1.71 -3.21 10.24
CA SER A 22 -0.29 -3.59 10.23
C SER A 22 0.05 -4.52 11.40
N PHE A 23 -0.54 -4.29 12.57
CA PHE A 23 -0.41 -5.21 13.70
C PHE A 23 -1.06 -6.57 13.42
N MET A 24 -2.22 -6.60 12.75
CA MET A 24 -2.84 -7.85 12.31
C MET A 24 -1.95 -8.63 11.33
N LEU A 25 -1.25 -7.95 10.41
CA LEU A 25 -0.30 -8.62 9.49
C LEU A 25 0.84 -9.34 10.23
N ILE A 26 1.34 -8.73 11.31
CA ILE A 26 2.40 -9.34 12.15
C ILE A 26 1.87 -10.59 12.85
N ILE A 27 0.67 -10.51 13.44
CA ILE A 27 0.03 -11.66 14.09
C ILE A 27 -0.18 -12.77 13.07
N LEU A 28 -0.63 -12.45 11.86
CA LEU A 28 -0.83 -13.44 10.79
C LEU A 28 0.50 -14.12 10.41
N CYS A 29 1.56 -13.35 10.17
CA CYS A 29 2.87 -13.90 9.85
C CYS A 29 3.41 -14.81 10.97
N GLY A 30 3.29 -14.37 12.24
CA GLY A 30 3.67 -15.18 13.39
C GLY A 30 2.82 -16.45 13.55
N SER A 31 1.51 -16.36 13.33
CA SER A 31 0.61 -17.52 13.44
C SER A 31 0.88 -18.58 12.38
N VAL A 32 1.11 -18.17 11.13
CA VAL A 32 1.44 -19.10 10.04
C VAL A 32 2.80 -19.76 10.28
N TYR A 33 3.76 -19.02 10.82
CA TYR A 33 5.02 -19.62 11.26
C TYR A 33 4.83 -20.68 12.36
N VAL A 34 4.02 -20.39 13.38
CA VAL A 34 3.73 -21.37 14.45
C VAL A 34 3.00 -22.59 13.89
N MET A 35 2.14 -22.43 12.88
CA MET A 35 1.52 -23.56 12.18
C MET A 35 2.55 -24.41 11.43
N ALA A 36 3.53 -23.76 10.77
CA ALA A 36 4.60 -24.45 10.05
C ALA A 36 5.59 -25.15 11.00
N ALA A 37 5.91 -24.52 12.12
CA ALA A 37 6.84 -25.02 13.14
C ALA A 37 6.16 -25.93 14.20
N GLY A 38 4.87 -26.24 14.01
CA GLY A 38 4.03 -26.91 15.00
C GLY A 38 4.43 -28.36 15.34
N PRO A 39 3.83 -28.95 16.37
CA PRO A 39 4.29 -30.17 17.03
C PRO A 39 3.99 -31.47 16.27
N THR A 40 3.55 -31.42 15.01
CA THR A 40 3.12 -32.59 14.23
C THR A 40 4.27 -33.47 13.72
N GLY A 41 5.52 -33.21 14.13
CA GLY A 41 6.68 -34.05 13.78
C GLY A 41 7.19 -33.90 12.35
N SER A 42 6.50 -33.13 11.51
CA SER A 42 6.93 -32.71 10.18
C SER A 42 7.87 -31.51 10.27
N SER A 43 8.94 -31.49 9.47
CA SER A 43 9.79 -30.30 9.38
C SER A 43 8.98 -29.09 8.88
N SER A 44 9.44 -27.87 9.18
CA SER A 44 8.86 -26.64 8.62
C SER A 44 8.73 -26.73 7.09
N ASP A 45 9.67 -27.43 6.47
CA ASP A 45 9.79 -27.57 5.03
C ASP A 45 8.69 -28.45 4.46
N ASP A 46 8.37 -29.54 5.14
CA ASP A 46 7.27 -30.43 4.77
C ASP A 46 5.94 -29.69 4.84
N TRP A 47 5.74 -28.88 5.89
CA TRP A 47 4.53 -28.08 6.01
C TRP A 47 4.42 -27.06 4.88
N ILE A 48 5.51 -26.33 4.59
CA ILE A 48 5.54 -25.32 3.51
C ILE A 48 5.30 -25.98 2.15
N THR A 49 5.98 -27.09 1.86
CA THR A 49 5.85 -27.82 0.58
C THR A 49 4.43 -28.34 0.32
N ASN A 50 3.68 -28.63 1.39
CA ASN A 50 2.32 -29.13 1.30
C ASN A 50 1.23 -28.05 1.30
N ASN A 51 1.51 -26.88 1.89
CA ASN A 51 0.48 -25.83 2.09
C ASN A 51 0.74 -24.53 1.31
N CYS A 52 1.95 -24.33 0.77
CA CYS A 52 2.31 -23.13 0.03
C CYS A 52 2.29 -23.34 -1.50
N PHE A 53 2.51 -22.26 -2.23
CA PHE A 53 2.29 -22.16 -3.66
C PHE A 53 3.30 -23.01 -4.42
N ASN A 54 2.81 -24.07 -5.05
CA ASN A 54 3.61 -24.91 -5.94
C ASN A 54 3.04 -24.76 -7.37
N PRO A 55 3.82 -24.27 -8.35
CA PRO A 55 3.32 -23.99 -9.69
C PRO A 55 2.71 -25.21 -10.37
N ALA A 56 3.32 -26.39 -10.24
CA ALA A 56 2.78 -27.62 -10.82
C ALA A 56 1.43 -28.01 -10.20
N LYS A 57 1.33 -27.99 -8.86
CA LYS A 57 0.07 -28.30 -8.15
C LYS A 57 -1.03 -27.28 -8.51
N CYS A 58 -0.71 -25.99 -8.46
CA CYS A 58 -1.67 -24.92 -8.74
C CYS A 58 -2.12 -24.90 -10.21
N ALA A 59 -1.23 -25.20 -11.17
CA ALA A 59 -1.59 -25.32 -12.58
C ALA A 59 -2.57 -26.48 -12.83
N ALA A 60 -2.38 -27.61 -12.17
CA ALA A 60 -3.29 -28.74 -12.25
C ALA A 60 -4.68 -28.38 -11.68
N THR A 61 -4.73 -27.78 -10.48
CA THR A 61 -5.98 -27.31 -9.87
C THR A 61 -6.69 -26.27 -10.74
N TRP A 62 -5.95 -25.35 -11.36
CA TRP A 62 -6.52 -24.36 -12.27
C TRP A 62 -7.11 -25.02 -13.53
N GLY A 63 -6.38 -25.95 -14.14
CA GLY A 63 -6.87 -26.71 -15.29
C GLY A 63 -8.15 -27.48 -14.99
N GLU A 64 -8.20 -28.16 -13.84
CA GLU A 64 -9.40 -28.86 -13.36
C GLU A 64 -10.56 -27.90 -13.11
N THR A 65 -10.29 -26.73 -12.52
CA THR A 65 -11.31 -25.69 -12.28
C THR A 65 -11.94 -25.20 -13.59
N VAL A 66 -11.13 -24.97 -14.63
CA VAL A 66 -11.63 -24.55 -15.95
C VAL A 66 -12.48 -25.66 -16.58
N GLN A 67 -12.05 -26.91 -16.50
CA GLN A 67 -12.80 -28.05 -17.03
C GLN A 67 -14.14 -28.23 -16.32
N LEU A 68 -14.16 -28.14 -14.99
CA LEU A 68 -15.38 -28.21 -14.17
C LEU A 68 -16.31 -27.02 -14.43
N PHE A 69 -15.76 -25.83 -14.66
CA PHE A 69 -16.56 -24.66 -15.03
C PHE A 69 -17.27 -24.87 -16.37
N VAL A 70 -16.55 -25.37 -17.39
CA VAL A 70 -17.15 -25.73 -18.69
C VAL A 70 -18.17 -26.86 -18.55
N ALA A 71 -17.91 -27.86 -17.69
CA ALA A 71 -18.85 -28.93 -17.40
C ALA A 71 -20.13 -28.43 -16.71
N GLY A 72 -20.00 -27.44 -15.81
CA GLY A 72 -21.13 -26.76 -15.17
C GLY A 72 -21.97 -25.97 -16.17
N LEU A 73 -21.33 -25.26 -17.10
CA LEU A 73 -22.02 -24.59 -18.21
C LEU A 73 -22.78 -25.57 -19.12
N LYS A 74 -22.28 -26.81 -19.23
CA LYS A 74 -22.94 -27.90 -19.97
C LYS A 74 -24.03 -28.63 -19.17
N GLY A 75 -24.36 -28.17 -17.96
CA GLY A 75 -25.45 -28.73 -17.14
C GLY A 75 -25.05 -29.93 -16.29
N THR A 76 -23.76 -30.16 -16.06
CA THR A 76 -23.31 -31.24 -15.17
C THR A 76 -23.68 -30.90 -13.72
N PRO A 77 -24.45 -31.75 -13.02
CA PRO A 77 -24.82 -31.49 -11.63
C PRO A 77 -23.57 -31.45 -10.74
N ASN A 78 -23.58 -30.57 -9.73
CA ASN A 78 -22.50 -30.35 -8.75
C ASN A 78 -21.17 -29.79 -9.28
N ALA A 79 -21.02 -29.53 -10.58
CA ALA A 79 -19.78 -28.99 -11.13
C ALA A 79 -19.42 -27.60 -10.58
N PHE A 80 -20.40 -26.70 -10.39
CA PHE A 80 -20.15 -25.37 -9.80
C PHE A 80 -19.76 -25.42 -8.31
N ALA A 81 -20.24 -26.43 -7.57
CA ALA A 81 -19.83 -26.61 -6.18
C ALA A 81 -18.35 -26.97 -6.10
N LEU A 82 -17.87 -27.86 -6.99
CA LEU A 82 -16.47 -28.23 -7.08
C LEU A 82 -15.58 -27.06 -7.55
N VAL A 83 -16.07 -26.23 -8.47
CA VAL A 83 -15.38 -24.98 -8.87
C VAL A 83 -15.17 -24.06 -7.66
N SER A 84 -16.20 -23.88 -6.83
CA SER A 84 -16.09 -23.05 -5.62
C SER A 84 -15.03 -23.59 -4.64
N THR A 85 -14.98 -24.91 -4.45
CA THR A 85 -13.98 -25.56 -3.59
C THR A 85 -12.57 -25.31 -4.10
N ASN A 86 -12.32 -25.55 -5.39
CA ASN A 86 -10.99 -25.37 -5.98
C ASN A 86 -10.52 -23.91 -5.91
N ILE A 87 -11.43 -22.93 -6.13
CA ILE A 87 -11.11 -21.51 -5.96
C ILE A 87 -10.77 -21.21 -4.50
N SER A 88 -11.53 -21.76 -3.55
CA SER A 88 -11.27 -21.56 -2.12
C SER A 88 -9.92 -22.13 -1.70
N ASP A 89 -9.54 -23.29 -2.24
CA ASP A 89 -8.24 -23.91 -1.98
C ASP A 89 -7.10 -23.08 -2.56
N LEU A 90 -7.25 -22.57 -3.79
CA LEU A 90 -6.26 -21.67 -4.40
C LEU A 90 -6.09 -20.38 -3.57
N VAL A 91 -7.18 -19.77 -3.13
CA VAL A 91 -7.14 -18.58 -2.25
C VAL A 91 -6.42 -18.89 -0.94
N LYS A 92 -6.70 -20.04 -0.34
CA LYS A 92 -6.03 -20.50 0.89
C LYS A 92 -4.53 -20.70 0.67
N ILE A 93 -4.12 -21.33 -0.43
CA ILE A 93 -2.71 -21.53 -0.77
C ILE A 93 -2.01 -20.17 -0.93
N CYS A 94 -2.56 -19.24 -1.70
CA CYS A 94 -2.00 -17.91 -1.88
C CYS A 94 -1.89 -17.16 -0.54
N PHE A 95 -2.92 -17.26 0.30
CA PHE A 95 -2.93 -16.66 1.64
C PHE A 95 -1.82 -17.21 2.51
N LEU A 96 -1.73 -18.54 2.66
CA LEU A 96 -0.68 -19.17 3.47
C LEU A 96 0.71 -18.85 2.93
N SER A 97 0.90 -18.86 1.61
CA SER A 97 2.18 -18.54 0.97
C SER A 97 2.62 -17.10 1.21
N ALA A 98 1.67 -16.15 1.30
CA ALA A 98 1.94 -14.74 1.56
C ALA A 98 2.38 -14.45 3.01
N PHE A 99 2.20 -15.39 3.94
CA PHE A 99 2.55 -15.20 5.35
C PHE A 99 3.55 -16.24 5.90
N ALA A 100 3.81 -17.30 5.13
CA ALA A 100 4.73 -18.37 5.51
C ALA A 100 6.19 -17.91 5.58
N SER A 101 6.96 -18.57 6.44
CA SER A 101 8.40 -18.40 6.62
C SER A 101 8.98 -19.71 7.14
N ALA A 102 10.16 -20.10 6.69
CA ALA A 102 10.81 -21.35 7.06
C ALA A 102 11.51 -21.23 8.42
N ASP A 103 12.20 -20.10 8.63
CA ASP A 103 13.08 -19.91 9.79
C ASP A 103 12.59 -18.84 10.76
N ARG A 104 12.97 -18.98 12.03
CA ARG A 104 12.74 -17.99 13.10
C ARG A 104 13.29 -16.61 12.72
N TYR A 105 14.49 -16.56 12.15
CA TYR A 105 15.12 -15.31 11.74
C TYR A 105 14.36 -14.66 10.58
N GLN A 106 13.90 -15.46 9.63
CA GLN A 106 13.11 -14.99 8.49
C GLN A 106 11.81 -14.34 8.97
N VAL A 107 11.10 -14.97 9.91
CA VAL A 107 9.87 -14.43 10.51
C VAL A 107 10.11 -13.11 11.20
N VAL A 108 11.15 -13.01 12.03
CA VAL A 108 11.44 -11.77 12.77
C VAL A 108 11.70 -10.61 11.82
N ILE A 109 12.50 -10.84 10.77
CA ILE A 109 12.79 -9.83 9.74
C ILE A 109 11.51 -9.46 8.98
N ASN A 110 10.73 -10.45 8.57
CA ASN A 110 9.48 -10.23 7.84
C ASN A 110 8.46 -9.43 8.66
N CYS A 111 8.27 -9.77 9.94
CA CYS A 111 7.42 -9.04 10.87
C CYS A 111 7.89 -7.59 11.04
N TYR A 112 9.20 -7.37 11.17
CA TYR A 112 9.76 -6.02 11.28
C TYR A 112 9.51 -5.20 10.01
N LEU A 113 9.73 -5.77 8.83
CA LEU A 113 9.50 -5.07 7.56
C LEU A 113 8.01 -4.80 7.35
N LEU A 114 7.13 -5.77 7.62
CA LEU A 114 5.68 -5.58 7.53
C LEU A 114 5.18 -4.50 8.48
N TRP A 115 5.76 -4.41 9.68
CA TRP A 115 5.47 -3.31 10.60
C TRP A 115 5.87 -1.95 10.01
N VAL A 116 7.14 -1.81 9.59
CA VAL A 116 7.70 -0.53 9.15
C VAL A 116 6.98 -0.02 7.91
N PHE A 117 6.78 -0.88 6.90
CA PHE A 117 6.11 -0.51 5.66
C PHE A 117 4.59 -0.45 5.82
N GLY A 118 3.99 -1.40 6.53
CA GLY A 118 2.56 -1.46 6.77
C GLY A 118 2.09 -0.26 7.58
N ALA A 119 2.71 0.02 8.74
CA ALA A 119 2.26 1.08 9.63
C ALA A 119 2.41 2.46 8.99
N SER A 120 3.54 2.69 8.29
CA SER A 120 3.75 3.93 7.54
C SER A 120 2.72 4.13 6.43
N MET A 121 2.29 3.06 5.77
CA MET A 121 1.26 3.12 4.74
C MET A 121 -0.13 3.33 5.35
N GLU A 122 -0.46 2.59 6.40
CA GLU A 122 -1.76 2.63 7.08
C GLU A 122 -2.10 4.03 7.58
N GLN A 123 -1.11 4.73 8.14
CA GLN A 123 -1.26 6.11 8.61
C GLN A 123 -1.56 7.10 7.47
N ARG A 124 -1.17 6.79 6.22
CA ARG A 124 -1.37 7.65 5.05
C ARG A 124 -2.69 7.41 4.34
N ILE A 125 -3.05 6.14 4.12
CA ILE A 125 -4.26 5.78 3.36
C ILE A 125 -5.46 5.43 4.23
N GLY A 126 -5.24 5.11 5.50
CA GLY A 126 -6.25 4.66 6.46
C GLY A 126 -6.48 3.14 6.43
N PHE A 127 -7.00 2.63 7.55
CA PHE A 127 -7.21 1.19 7.82
C PHE A 127 -7.92 0.42 6.69
N ALA A 128 -9.09 0.89 6.25
CA ALA A 128 -9.89 0.16 5.26
C ALA A 128 -9.19 0.04 3.90
N ARG A 129 -8.40 1.06 3.52
CA ARG A 129 -7.70 1.09 2.24
C ARG A 129 -6.45 0.23 2.25
N ILE A 130 -5.71 0.21 3.36
CA ILE A 130 -4.58 -0.72 3.49
C ILE A 130 -5.06 -2.18 3.53
N PHE A 131 -6.20 -2.46 4.16
CA PHE A 131 -6.76 -3.80 4.16
C PHE A 131 -7.10 -4.28 2.74
N MET A 132 -7.73 -3.43 1.92
CA MET A 132 -7.96 -3.74 0.50
C MET A 132 -6.66 -3.94 -0.29
N LEU A 133 -5.65 -3.10 -0.04
CA LEU A 133 -4.33 -3.23 -0.68
C LEU A 133 -3.68 -4.57 -0.32
N VAL A 134 -3.72 -4.97 0.94
CA VAL A 134 -3.21 -6.26 1.43
C VAL A 134 -3.93 -7.42 0.75
N LEU A 135 -5.26 -7.40 0.69
CA LEU A 135 -6.02 -8.47 0.03
C LEU A 135 -5.62 -8.64 -1.44
N LEU A 136 -5.43 -7.53 -2.16
CA LEU A 136 -4.94 -7.57 -3.54
C LEU A 136 -3.49 -8.07 -3.63
N ALA A 137 -2.63 -7.65 -2.70
CA ALA A 137 -1.23 -8.07 -2.62
C ALA A 137 -1.07 -9.57 -2.31
N VAL A 138 -2.00 -10.15 -1.56
CA VAL A 138 -2.00 -11.57 -1.18
C VAL A 138 -2.49 -12.47 -2.31
N LEU A 139 -3.24 -11.95 -3.29
CA LEU A 139 -3.83 -12.77 -4.36
C LEU A 139 -3.13 -12.57 -5.71
N LEU A 140 -3.00 -11.32 -6.15
CA LEU A 140 -2.66 -11.02 -7.54
C LEU A 140 -1.20 -11.33 -7.92
N PRO A 141 -0.17 -11.01 -7.10
CA PRO A 141 1.22 -11.35 -7.42
C PRO A 141 1.46 -12.84 -7.63
N TRP A 142 0.73 -13.72 -6.94
CA TRP A 142 0.89 -15.17 -7.04
C TRP A 142 0.47 -15.75 -8.39
N PHE A 143 -0.47 -15.11 -9.09
CA PHE A 143 -0.77 -15.50 -10.47
C PHE A 143 0.45 -15.28 -11.37
N VAL A 144 1.19 -14.18 -11.17
CA VAL A 144 2.42 -13.89 -11.93
C VAL A 144 3.53 -14.87 -11.56
N VAL A 145 3.63 -15.28 -10.29
CA VAL A 145 4.52 -16.39 -9.88
C VAL A 145 4.17 -17.66 -10.64
N GLY A 146 2.88 -17.99 -10.76
CA GLY A 146 2.43 -19.13 -11.56
C GLY A 146 2.95 -19.10 -12.99
N PHE A 147 2.86 -17.95 -13.68
CA PHE A 147 3.37 -17.79 -15.05
C PHE A 147 4.91 -17.85 -15.12
N GLU A 148 5.63 -17.18 -14.23
CA GLU A 148 7.10 -17.16 -14.23
C GLU A 148 7.65 -18.55 -13.88
N ALA A 149 7.19 -19.13 -12.79
CA ALA A 149 7.72 -20.36 -12.23
C ALA A 149 7.32 -21.61 -13.03
N ALA A 150 6.14 -21.64 -13.65
CA ALA A 150 5.74 -22.76 -14.52
C ALA A 150 6.71 -22.96 -15.70
N THR A 151 7.38 -21.91 -16.17
CA THR A 151 8.33 -21.99 -17.29
C THR A 151 9.76 -22.32 -16.88
N ARG A 152 10.17 -21.96 -15.66
CA ARG A 152 11.56 -22.06 -15.19
C ARG A 152 11.80 -23.20 -14.21
N ASP A 153 10.89 -23.37 -13.26
CA ASP A 153 11.02 -24.37 -12.20
C ASP A 153 9.65 -24.72 -11.60
N PRO A 154 8.92 -25.66 -12.23
CA PRO A 154 7.56 -26.00 -11.82
C PRO A 154 7.51 -26.84 -10.53
N ALA A 155 8.63 -27.46 -10.12
CA ALA A 155 8.69 -28.35 -8.97
C ALA A 155 8.91 -27.60 -7.66
N SER A 156 9.56 -26.43 -7.71
CA SER A 156 9.84 -25.61 -6.54
C SER A 156 8.58 -25.03 -5.89
N THR A 157 8.59 -24.92 -4.56
CA THR A 157 7.51 -24.30 -3.79
C THR A 157 7.89 -22.87 -3.40
N TYR A 158 7.01 -21.93 -3.70
CA TYR A 158 7.18 -20.50 -3.46
C TYR A 158 6.42 -20.07 -2.20
N TYR A 159 7.09 -19.34 -1.31
CA TYR A 159 6.53 -18.86 -0.06
C TYR A 159 7.30 -17.60 0.38
N SER A 160 6.64 -16.60 0.94
CA SER A 160 7.20 -15.47 1.70
C SER A 160 6.24 -14.28 1.63
N PRO A 161 6.19 -13.42 2.67
CA PRO A 161 5.57 -12.10 2.59
C PRO A 161 6.30 -11.12 1.68
N PHE A 162 7.38 -11.53 1.01
CA PHE A 162 8.18 -10.68 0.14
C PHE A 162 7.36 -10.01 -0.97
N LEU A 163 6.47 -10.74 -1.66
CA LEU A 163 5.63 -10.15 -2.70
C LEU A 163 4.68 -9.07 -2.13
N MET A 164 4.16 -9.29 -0.93
CA MET A 164 3.34 -8.30 -0.23
C MET A 164 4.18 -7.07 0.17
N LEU A 165 5.43 -7.27 0.63
CA LEU A 165 6.36 -6.18 0.90
C LEU A 165 6.66 -5.38 -0.37
N SER A 166 6.91 -6.03 -1.50
CA SER A 166 7.09 -5.37 -2.80
C SER A 166 5.89 -4.52 -3.18
N THR A 167 4.66 -5.01 -2.95
CA THR A 167 3.44 -4.20 -3.15
C THR A 167 3.37 -2.99 -2.23
N LEU A 168 3.72 -3.12 -0.94
CA LEU A 168 3.76 -2.00 0.00
C LEU A 168 4.82 -0.96 -0.39
N VAL A 169 5.97 -1.40 -0.91
CA VAL A 169 7.00 -0.50 -1.46
C VAL A 169 6.46 0.24 -2.68
N GLY A 170 5.85 -0.47 -3.63
CA GLY A 170 5.24 0.15 -4.82
C GLY A 170 4.20 1.21 -4.46
N ALA A 171 3.37 0.91 -3.48
CA ALA A 171 2.40 1.84 -2.91
C ALA A 171 3.06 3.10 -2.32
N SER A 172 4.25 2.97 -1.71
CA SER A 172 4.96 4.10 -1.10
C SER A 172 5.43 5.14 -2.11
N PHE A 173 5.66 4.76 -3.37
CA PHE A 173 6.06 5.69 -4.43
C PHE A 173 4.98 6.68 -4.85
N VAL A 174 3.70 6.38 -4.58
CA VAL A 174 2.57 7.28 -4.91
C VAL A 174 2.56 8.52 -4.02
N PHE A 175 3.13 8.44 -2.81
CA PHE A 175 3.18 9.54 -1.86
C PHE A 175 4.59 10.15 -1.84
N PRO A 176 4.92 11.08 -2.76
CA PRO A 176 6.22 11.72 -2.76
C PRO A 176 6.44 12.47 -1.43
N PRO A 177 7.71 12.63 -1.00
CA PRO A 177 8.03 13.33 0.24
C PRO A 177 7.37 14.69 0.31
N GLU A 178 6.81 15.01 1.47
CA GLU A 178 6.65 16.39 1.87
C GLU A 178 8.04 17.02 1.98
N LYS A 179 8.48 17.70 0.92
CA LYS A 179 9.54 18.69 1.06
C LYS A 179 9.00 19.78 1.97
N LYS A 180 9.29 19.72 3.27
CA LYS A 180 9.19 20.88 4.16
C LYS A 180 10.20 21.88 3.66
N ILE A 181 9.77 22.78 2.77
CA ILE A 181 10.57 23.95 2.41
C ILE A 181 10.53 24.80 3.66
N ASN A 182 11.68 24.92 4.33
CA ASN A 182 11.80 25.73 5.52
C ASN A 182 11.60 27.20 5.10
N THR A 183 10.36 27.69 5.19
CA THR A 183 10.01 29.08 4.82
C THR A 183 10.34 30.09 5.91
N GLU A 184 10.98 29.65 7.00
CA GLU A 184 11.50 30.51 8.07
C GLU A 184 12.40 31.64 7.51
N TRP A 185 13.15 31.37 6.44
CA TRP A 185 14.02 32.38 5.83
C TRP A 185 13.26 33.45 5.00
N PHE A 186 11.99 33.22 4.65
CA PHE A 186 11.15 34.16 3.88
C PHE A 186 10.12 34.90 4.74
N LYS A 187 9.92 34.51 6.01
CA LYS A 187 8.94 35.13 6.92
C LYS A 187 9.54 36.00 8.03
N SER A 188 10.86 36.11 8.12
CA SER A 188 11.51 37.02 9.07
C SER A 188 11.53 38.46 8.56
N SER A 189 10.38 39.13 8.54
CA SER A 189 10.32 40.60 8.46
C SER A 189 8.98 41.13 8.97
N ARG A 190 8.98 41.50 10.25
CA ARG A 190 7.99 42.32 10.97
C ARG A 190 6.64 41.65 11.28
N GLY A 191 6.58 40.94 12.42
CA GLY A 191 5.30 40.59 13.04
C GLY A 191 5.34 39.55 14.17
N ASP A 192 6.37 38.70 14.23
CA ASP A 192 6.34 37.46 15.03
C ASP A 192 6.63 37.59 16.54
N ILE A 193 6.56 38.79 17.13
CA ILE A 193 6.82 38.96 18.58
C ILE A 193 5.66 38.37 19.43
N PHE A 194 4.50 38.12 18.82
CA PHE A 194 3.33 37.51 19.47
C PHE A 194 2.87 36.20 18.83
N ALA A 195 3.59 35.68 17.83
CA ALA A 195 3.33 34.35 17.33
C ALA A 195 3.76 33.36 18.42
N LYS A 196 2.80 32.61 19.00
CA LYS A 196 3.10 31.41 19.77
C LYS A 196 4.14 30.63 18.96
N GLN A 197 5.32 30.36 19.53
CA GLN A 197 6.24 29.39 18.95
C GLN A 197 5.40 28.16 18.63
N GLU A 198 5.27 27.80 17.36
CA GLU A 198 4.76 26.48 17.00
C GLU A 198 5.64 25.51 17.78
N GLU A 199 5.02 24.77 18.71
CA GLU A 199 5.72 23.70 19.40
C GLU A 199 6.31 22.82 18.30
N LEU A 200 7.62 22.87 18.16
CA LEU A 200 8.38 22.03 17.25
C LEU A 200 8.07 20.61 17.67
N ASP A 201 7.12 19.98 16.98
CA ASP A 201 6.77 18.60 17.21
C ASP A 201 8.05 17.79 16.98
N LEU A 202 8.67 17.36 18.08
CA LEU A 202 9.95 16.64 18.06
C LEU A 202 9.80 15.31 17.31
N MET A 203 8.57 14.78 17.22
CA MET A 203 8.23 13.61 16.40
C MET A 203 8.27 13.91 14.90
N SER A 204 8.14 15.17 14.50
CA SER A 204 8.21 15.57 13.09
C SER A 204 9.63 15.45 12.51
N ARG A 205 10.67 15.41 13.35
CA ARG A 205 12.05 15.04 12.96
C ARG A 205 12.21 13.54 12.68
N TYR A 206 11.32 12.73 13.23
CA TYR A 206 11.23 11.28 12.99
C TYR A 206 10.25 10.91 11.87
N GLN A 207 9.70 11.90 11.15
CA GLN A 207 8.93 11.62 9.93
C GLN A 207 9.86 10.97 8.89
N PHE A 208 9.62 9.67 8.67
CA PHE A 208 10.41 8.80 7.80
C PHE A 208 10.62 9.42 6.41
N LYS A 209 11.89 9.69 6.08
CA LYS A 209 12.28 10.23 4.77
C LYS A 209 12.06 9.15 3.69
N PRO A 210 11.29 9.41 2.63
CA PRO A 210 11.03 8.41 1.59
C PRO A 210 12.21 8.06 0.69
N MET A 211 13.25 8.89 0.63
CA MET A 211 14.54 8.47 0.06
C MET A 211 15.17 7.32 0.87
N MET A 212 14.83 7.22 2.16
CA MET A 212 15.23 6.10 3.00
C MET A 212 14.45 4.84 2.63
N PHE A 213 13.17 4.92 2.23
CA PHE A 213 12.43 3.76 1.72
C PHE A 213 12.93 3.30 0.35
N LEU A 214 13.24 4.23 -0.56
CA LEU A 214 13.87 3.90 -1.84
C LEU A 214 15.27 3.31 -1.65
N SER A 215 16.11 3.90 -0.78
CA SER A 215 17.44 3.37 -0.50
C SER A 215 17.36 2.04 0.23
N LEU A 216 16.44 1.88 1.18
CA LEU A 216 16.23 0.62 1.90
C LEU A 216 15.66 -0.45 0.96
N PHE A 217 14.80 -0.08 0.00
CA PHE A 217 14.35 -0.98 -1.06
C PHE A 217 15.49 -1.37 -2.01
N ILE A 218 16.31 -0.43 -2.46
CA ILE A 218 17.48 -0.72 -3.31
C ILE A 218 18.49 -1.59 -2.54
N VAL A 219 18.71 -1.33 -1.26
CA VAL A 219 19.59 -2.13 -0.38
C VAL A 219 18.97 -3.49 -0.06
N LEU A 220 17.64 -3.60 0.03
CA LEU A 220 16.92 -4.86 0.22
C LEU A 220 16.94 -5.69 -1.07
N GLU A 221 16.67 -5.08 -2.23
CA GLU A 221 16.73 -5.71 -3.56
C GLU A 221 18.16 -6.11 -3.92
N ALA A 222 19.14 -5.23 -3.74
CA ALA A 222 20.56 -5.55 -3.91
C ALA A 222 21.00 -6.58 -2.87
N GLY A 223 20.58 -6.42 -1.62
CA GLY A 223 20.82 -7.37 -0.53
C GLY A 223 20.27 -8.74 -0.87
N ILE A 224 19.08 -8.85 -1.47
CA ILE A 224 18.42 -10.10 -1.87
C ILE A 224 18.97 -10.65 -3.18
N TYR A 225 19.46 -9.81 -4.09
CA TYR A 225 20.18 -10.23 -5.29
C TYR A 225 21.54 -10.82 -4.93
N PHE A 226 22.29 -10.16 -4.04
CA PHE A 226 23.53 -10.70 -3.46
C PHE A 226 23.26 -11.88 -2.51
N TYR A 227 22.12 -11.88 -1.81
CA TYR A 227 21.63 -13.04 -1.07
C TYR A 227 21.43 -14.20 -2.04
N ASN A 228 20.67 -14.07 -3.13
CA ASN A 228 20.47 -15.12 -4.13
C ASN A 228 21.78 -15.65 -4.75
N LEU A 229 22.76 -14.79 -5.01
CA LEU A 229 24.06 -15.20 -5.57
C LEU A 229 24.96 -15.92 -4.55
N GLY A 230 24.84 -15.64 -3.24
CA GLY A 230 25.68 -16.21 -2.18
C GLY A 230 24.92 -17.06 -1.14
N PHE A 231 23.99 -16.44 -0.43
CA PHE A 231 23.14 -17.06 0.60
C PHE A 231 21.95 -17.89 0.05
N GLY A 232 21.50 -17.67 -1.19
CA GLY A 232 20.46 -18.44 -1.85
C GLY A 232 20.91 -19.87 -2.05
N LYS A 233 22.20 -20.07 -2.33
CA LYS A 233 22.85 -21.39 -2.30
C LYS A 233 22.93 -21.98 -0.90
N VAL A 234 23.03 -21.16 0.15
CA VAL A 234 23.04 -21.61 1.55
C VAL A 234 21.62 -22.00 2.00
N LEU A 235 20.60 -21.22 1.60
CA LEU A 235 19.20 -21.52 1.90
C LEU A 235 18.70 -22.71 1.07
N GLU A 236 19.12 -22.85 -0.18
CA GLU A 236 18.87 -24.04 -1.02
C GLU A 236 19.64 -25.26 -0.51
N ALA A 237 20.79 -25.06 0.16
CA ALA A 237 21.51 -26.13 0.87
C ALA A 237 20.82 -26.54 2.19
N HIS A 238 20.13 -25.62 2.88
CA HIS A 238 19.37 -25.92 4.10
C HIS A 238 17.93 -26.40 3.83
N HIS A 239 17.32 -25.94 2.74
CA HIS A 239 15.92 -26.11 2.39
C HIS A 239 15.76 -26.36 0.86
N PRO A 240 16.04 -27.59 0.38
CA PRO A 240 16.00 -27.90 -1.03
C PRO A 240 14.57 -27.78 -1.61
N GLY A 241 14.42 -27.12 -2.76
CA GLY A 241 13.13 -26.96 -3.45
C GLY A 241 12.21 -25.86 -2.91
N LEU A 242 12.66 -25.11 -1.88
CA LEU A 242 11.94 -23.99 -1.30
C LEU A 242 12.49 -22.65 -1.82
N LYS A 243 11.64 -21.85 -2.46
CA LYS A 243 12.00 -20.56 -3.05
C LYS A 243 11.21 -19.42 -2.44
N THR A 244 11.88 -18.31 -2.15
CA THR A 244 11.25 -17.13 -1.53
C THR A 244 11.03 -15.96 -2.47
N PHE A 245 11.55 -16.08 -3.70
CA PHE A 245 11.70 -14.95 -4.61
C PHE A 245 11.40 -15.34 -6.06
N ALA A 246 10.70 -14.45 -6.77
CA ALA A 246 10.40 -14.54 -8.19
C ALA A 246 10.45 -13.13 -8.78
N LEU A 247 11.40 -12.86 -9.68
CA LEU A 247 11.78 -11.50 -10.07
C LEU A 247 10.65 -10.78 -10.83
N LEU A 248 10.02 -11.47 -11.77
CA LEU A 248 8.93 -10.91 -12.57
C LEU A 248 7.71 -10.65 -11.67
N ALA A 249 7.42 -11.58 -10.76
CA ALA A 249 6.35 -11.41 -9.79
C ALA A 249 6.59 -10.23 -8.84
N CYS A 250 7.85 -9.98 -8.42
CA CYS A 250 8.21 -8.83 -7.59
C CYS A 250 8.00 -7.51 -8.35
N ALA A 251 8.47 -7.41 -9.59
CA ALA A 251 8.26 -6.24 -10.43
C ALA A 251 6.75 -5.97 -10.65
N ALA A 252 5.98 -7.02 -10.91
CA ALA A 252 4.52 -6.92 -11.04
C ALA A 252 3.86 -6.50 -9.72
N ALA A 253 4.32 -7.01 -8.57
CA ALA A 253 3.81 -6.65 -7.25
C ALA A 253 4.06 -5.17 -6.92
N VAL A 254 5.23 -4.62 -7.26
CA VAL A 254 5.55 -3.19 -7.13
C VAL A 254 4.60 -2.36 -7.99
N MET A 255 4.46 -2.73 -9.28
CA MET A 255 3.55 -2.03 -10.20
C MET A 255 2.10 -2.06 -9.72
N LEU A 256 1.66 -3.20 -9.19
CA LEU A 256 0.33 -3.37 -8.63
C LEU A 256 0.10 -2.44 -7.44
N GLY A 257 1.07 -2.35 -6.52
CA GLY A 257 1.00 -1.44 -5.37
C GLY A 257 0.90 0.01 -5.79
N TYR A 258 1.74 0.42 -6.74
CA TYR A 258 1.74 1.76 -7.31
C TYR A 258 0.39 2.08 -7.97
N LEU A 259 -0.11 1.21 -8.85
CA LEU A 259 -1.37 1.43 -9.56
C LEU A 259 -2.57 1.47 -8.61
N THR A 260 -2.66 0.53 -7.67
CA THR A 260 -3.78 0.44 -6.73
C THR A 260 -3.89 1.70 -5.89
N VAL A 261 -2.78 2.15 -5.30
CA VAL A 261 -2.78 3.36 -4.49
C VAL A 261 -2.98 4.61 -5.35
N SER A 262 -2.43 4.65 -6.57
CA SER A 262 -2.68 5.76 -7.51
C SER A 262 -4.16 5.89 -7.85
N LEU A 263 -4.86 4.78 -8.11
CA LEU A 263 -6.30 4.76 -8.37
C LEU A 263 -7.11 5.18 -7.15
N ILE A 264 -6.71 4.74 -5.96
CA ILE A 264 -7.33 5.16 -4.70
C ILE A 264 -7.17 6.67 -4.50
N VAL A 265 -5.97 7.21 -4.70
CA VAL A 265 -5.71 8.65 -4.58
C VAL A 265 -6.50 9.41 -5.64
N TRP A 266 -6.54 8.92 -6.88
CA TRP A 266 -7.27 9.57 -7.96
C TRP A 266 -8.78 9.58 -7.74
N SER A 267 -9.34 8.47 -7.24
CA SER A 267 -10.77 8.40 -6.88
C SER A 267 -11.12 9.31 -5.70
N ALA A 268 -10.23 9.46 -4.72
CA ALA A 268 -10.44 10.33 -3.56
C ALA A 268 -10.27 11.83 -3.89
N THR A 269 -9.41 12.17 -4.85
CA THR A 269 -9.11 13.57 -5.21
C THR A 269 -10.12 14.16 -6.19
N GLY A 270 -10.82 13.34 -6.98
CA GLY A 270 -11.68 13.86 -8.06
C GLY A 270 -10.89 14.73 -9.04
N SER A 271 -11.54 15.32 -10.05
CA SER A 271 -10.88 16.12 -11.10
C SER A 271 -9.82 17.09 -10.53
N LEU A 272 -8.54 16.76 -10.73
CA LEU A 272 -7.37 17.55 -10.31
C LEU A 272 -7.36 18.98 -10.88
N LYS A 273 -8.20 19.28 -11.89
CA LYS A 273 -8.37 20.63 -12.43
C LYS A 273 -9.02 21.60 -11.43
N ASP A 274 -9.88 21.14 -10.52
CA ASP A 274 -10.63 22.04 -9.63
C ASP A 274 -10.16 21.99 -8.15
N GLY A 275 -9.34 21.00 -7.75
CA GLY A 275 -8.88 20.81 -6.37
C GLY A 275 -8.17 22.00 -5.70
N PRO A 276 -7.05 22.52 -6.26
CA PRO A 276 -6.31 23.65 -5.68
C PRO A 276 -7.16 24.91 -5.59
N MET A 277 -7.84 25.25 -6.68
CA MET A 277 -8.64 26.47 -6.76
C MET A 277 -9.82 26.40 -5.81
N ARG A 278 -10.46 25.24 -5.67
CA ARG A 278 -11.56 25.06 -4.72
C ARG A 278 -11.10 25.21 -3.27
N LEU A 279 -9.94 24.67 -2.90
CA LEU A 279 -9.38 24.82 -1.54
C LEU A 279 -9.01 26.27 -1.22
N ILE A 280 -8.36 26.96 -2.17
CA ILE A 280 -8.02 28.39 -2.03
C ILE A 280 -9.31 29.23 -1.92
N THR A 281 -10.33 28.90 -2.72
CA THR A 281 -11.64 29.56 -2.68
C THR A 281 -12.30 29.41 -1.30
N VAL A 282 -12.31 28.21 -0.73
CA VAL A 282 -12.92 27.97 0.58
C VAL A 282 -12.14 28.66 1.71
N LYS A 283 -10.81 28.63 1.66
CA LYS A 283 -9.97 29.30 2.65
C LYS A 283 -10.22 30.81 2.63
N MET A 284 -10.15 31.42 1.44
CA MET A 284 -10.37 32.86 1.27
C MET A 284 -11.80 33.26 1.66
N TYR A 285 -12.80 32.43 1.34
CA TYR A 285 -14.17 32.63 1.78
C TYR A 285 -14.30 32.63 3.31
N ASN A 286 -13.66 31.68 4.01
CA ASN A 286 -13.69 31.62 5.48
C ASN A 286 -12.92 32.79 6.11
N ASP A 287 -11.80 33.21 5.52
CA ASP A 287 -11.02 34.36 6.00
C ASP A 287 -11.78 35.68 5.84
N ILE A 288 -12.54 35.82 4.74
CA ILE A 288 -13.46 36.96 4.57
C ILE A 288 -14.63 36.86 5.55
N LEU A 289 -15.20 35.67 5.77
CA LEU A 289 -16.29 35.47 6.73
C LEU A 289 -15.89 35.83 8.17
N LYS A 290 -14.62 35.64 8.56
CA LYS A 290 -14.08 36.06 9.87
C LYS A 290 -14.12 37.57 10.08
N LEU A 291 -14.27 38.37 9.02
CA LEU A 291 -14.41 39.83 9.10
C LEU A 291 -15.86 40.28 9.35
N ASP A 292 -16.72 39.38 9.84
CA ASP A 292 -18.15 39.64 10.14
C ASP A 292 -18.98 40.17 8.95
N VAL A 293 -18.61 39.78 7.72
CA VAL A 293 -19.37 40.08 6.51
C VAL A 293 -20.38 38.97 6.19
N GLY A 294 -21.57 39.38 5.72
CA GLY A 294 -22.63 38.45 5.31
C GLY A 294 -22.22 37.48 4.19
N HIS A 295 -22.89 36.32 4.14
CA HIS A 295 -22.56 35.20 3.25
C HIS A 295 -22.41 35.58 1.76
N GLU A 296 -23.34 36.37 1.23
CA GLU A 296 -23.33 36.83 -0.16
C GLU A 296 -22.19 37.81 -0.45
N THR A 297 -21.83 38.64 0.53
CA THR A 297 -20.69 39.57 0.43
C THR A 297 -19.36 38.81 0.47
N ALA A 298 -19.26 37.78 1.30
CA ALA A 298 -18.09 36.90 1.36
C ALA A 298 -17.88 36.11 0.06
N ILE A 299 -18.97 35.62 -0.57
CA ILE A 299 -18.91 34.95 -1.87
C ILE A 299 -18.43 35.93 -2.97
N LYS A 300 -18.99 37.14 -3.03
CA LYS A 300 -18.58 38.16 -4.01
C LYS A 300 -17.14 38.63 -3.79
N GLY A 301 -16.73 38.83 -2.53
CA GLY A 301 -15.36 39.20 -2.19
C GLY A 301 -14.36 38.12 -2.56
N THR A 302 -14.69 36.85 -2.33
CA THR A 302 -13.87 35.71 -2.73
C THR A 302 -13.78 35.58 -4.25
N ALA A 303 -14.91 35.75 -4.95
CA ALA A 303 -14.99 35.73 -6.40
C ALA A 303 -14.12 36.83 -7.02
N HIS A 304 -14.18 38.05 -6.49
CA HIS A 304 -13.37 39.18 -6.93
C HIS A 304 -11.88 38.99 -6.63
N ALA A 305 -11.53 38.42 -5.47
CA ALA A 305 -10.14 38.18 -5.09
C ALA A 305 -9.47 37.08 -5.93
N LEU A 306 -10.24 36.10 -6.41
CA LEU A 306 -9.73 34.95 -7.16
C LEU A 306 -10.02 35.02 -8.67
N GLY A 307 -10.68 36.08 -9.15
CA GLY A 307 -11.06 36.23 -10.55
C GLY A 307 -12.02 35.13 -11.04
N LEU A 308 -12.85 34.59 -10.14
CA LEU A 308 -13.79 33.51 -10.43
C LEU A 308 -15.22 34.03 -10.55
N PRO A 309 -16.08 33.39 -11.38
CA PRO A 309 -17.49 33.73 -11.41
C PRO A 309 -18.15 33.42 -10.05
N PRO A 310 -19.00 34.31 -9.53
CA PRO A 310 -19.59 34.19 -8.19
C PRO A 310 -20.47 32.94 -8.02
N GLU A 311 -21.07 32.48 -9.12
CA GLU A 311 -21.90 31.27 -9.17
C GLU A 311 -21.07 30.01 -8.86
N ARG A 312 -19.84 29.92 -9.37
CA ARG A 312 -18.95 28.78 -9.07
C ARG A 312 -18.44 28.80 -7.63
N VAL A 313 -18.12 29.98 -7.11
CA VAL A 313 -17.74 30.14 -5.70
C VAL A 313 -18.89 29.71 -4.79
N LYS A 314 -20.12 30.15 -5.10
CA LYS A 314 -21.34 29.74 -4.39
C LYS A 314 -21.56 28.23 -4.44
N GLU A 315 -21.41 27.62 -5.60
CA GLU A 315 -21.53 26.16 -5.77
C GLU A 315 -20.50 25.40 -4.92
N TRP A 316 -19.24 25.85 -4.92
CA TRP A 316 -18.16 25.22 -4.17
C TRP A 316 -18.30 25.36 -2.66
N VAL A 317 -18.72 26.54 -2.19
CA VAL A 317 -18.98 26.82 -0.77
C VAL A 317 -20.24 26.07 -0.29
N MET A 318 -21.33 26.06 -1.06
CA MET A 318 -22.56 25.32 -0.74
C MET A 318 -22.34 23.81 -0.70
N LYS A 319 -21.54 23.26 -1.62
CA LYS A 319 -21.16 21.83 -1.62
C LYS A 319 -20.31 21.44 -0.40
N GLN A 320 -19.79 22.40 0.36
CA GLN A 320 -18.91 22.14 1.51
C GLN A 320 -19.54 22.41 2.89
N LYS A 321 -20.78 22.92 2.99
CA LYS A 321 -21.50 23.28 4.25
C LYS A 321 -21.04 22.47 5.49
N GLY A 322 -20.02 22.98 6.18
CA GLY A 322 -19.55 22.49 7.49
C GLY A 322 -18.44 21.42 7.53
N LYS A 323 -17.92 20.91 6.41
CA LYS A 323 -16.96 19.77 6.44
C LYS A 323 -15.47 20.13 6.58
N MET A 324 -15.07 21.37 6.31
CA MET A 324 -13.68 21.84 6.49
C MET A 324 -13.67 23.15 7.27
N ARG A 325 -13.52 23.06 8.59
CA ARG A 325 -12.95 24.16 9.38
C ARG A 325 -11.44 24.01 9.27
N VAL A 326 -10.80 24.88 8.50
CA VAL A 326 -9.35 25.04 8.56
C VAL A 326 -9.11 26.05 9.68
N SER A 327 -8.76 25.53 10.87
CA SER A 327 -8.21 26.31 11.97
C SER A 327 -6.76 26.65 11.67
#